data_AF-A0A0C2F1I0-F1
#
_entry.id   AF-A0A0C2F1I0-F1
#
_cell.length_a   1.000
_cell.length_b   1.000
_cell.length_c   1.000
_cell.angle_alpha   90.00
_cell.angle_beta   90.00
_cell.angle_gamma   90.00
#
_symmetry.space_group_name_H-M   'P 1'
#
loop_
_entity.id
_entity.type
_entity.pdbx_description
1 polymer ?
#
loop_
_entity_poly.entity_id
_entity_poly.type
_entity_poly.pdbx_seq_one_letter_code
_entity_poly.pdbx_strand_id
1 'polypeptide(L)'
;MDEKMIERSDMTRFSPHGTLSITNITVFLDREFVNTQINYSSHRDDIYYFIVLLRYGCDVQHTSLVTSDEGIRKKGLLEFNYYLTLKDLPPDFVCALEVYGLRTKREHISHEVKYRLGGTLSKKQRTKFSTLKTSLGGPSAIVEPAFQLVGRLTIDINTQNRKLTLQDVMAPLEGTVVVKMKK
;
A
#
# COMPACT_ATOMS: atom_id res chain seq x y z
N MET A 1 43.36 11.17 23.49
CA MET A 1 42.13 10.57 22.97
C MET A 1 41.20 10.45 24.16
N ASP A 2 40.24 11.36 24.22
CA ASP A 2 39.51 11.74 25.44
C ASP A 2 38.58 10.65 25.97
N GLU A 3 38.71 10.35 27.27
CA GLU A 3 37.81 9.45 28.04
C GLU A 3 36.34 9.89 27.96
N LYS A 4 36.06 11.17 27.65
CA LYS A 4 34.71 11.70 27.40
C LYS A 4 34.01 11.17 26.14
N MET A 5 34.74 10.55 25.20
CA MET A 5 34.13 9.90 24.03
C MET A 5 33.63 8.48 24.30
N ILE A 6 34.18 7.80 25.31
CA ILE A 6 33.79 6.42 25.65
C ILE A 6 32.45 6.42 26.40
N GLU A 7 32.24 7.37 27.31
CA GLU A 7 31.03 7.45 28.15
C GLU A 7 29.74 7.77 27.35
N ARG A 8 29.85 8.50 26.23
CA ARG A 8 28.71 8.78 25.33
C ARG A 8 28.24 7.55 24.54
N SER A 9 29.10 6.55 24.37
CA SER A 9 28.78 5.34 23.61
C SER A 9 28.18 4.21 24.46
N ASP A 10 28.30 4.31 25.79
CA ASP A 10 27.72 3.34 26.73
C ASP A 10 26.34 3.76 27.24
N MET A 11 26.03 5.06 27.31
CA MET A 11 24.74 5.54 27.81
C MET A 11 23.56 5.22 26.88
N THR A 12 23.81 4.92 25.60
CA THR A 12 22.81 4.42 24.65
C THR A 12 22.52 2.91 24.81
N ARG A 13 23.37 2.15 25.51
CA ARG A 13 23.16 0.71 25.76
C ARG A 13 22.24 0.44 26.96
N PHE A 14 21.97 1.45 27.78
CA PHE A 14 21.15 1.35 28.99
C PHE A 14 19.85 2.16 28.94
N SER A 15 19.54 2.80 27.79
CA SER A 15 18.23 3.44 27.63
C SER A 15 17.14 2.35 27.52
N PRO A 16 15.94 2.58 28.09
CA PRO A 16 14.86 1.62 27.95
C PRO A 16 14.39 1.57 26.49
N HIS A 17 14.40 0.38 25.91
CA HIS A 17 13.83 0.13 24.59
C HIS A 17 12.37 -0.33 24.74
N GLY A 18 11.52 0.15 23.83
CA GLY A 18 10.09 -0.10 23.81
C GLY A 18 9.64 -0.96 22.63
N THR A 19 8.33 -1.18 22.55
CA THR A 19 7.69 -1.89 21.44
C THR A 19 6.50 -1.08 20.93
N LEU A 20 6.52 -0.72 19.64
CA LEU A 20 5.37 -0.13 18.97
C LEU A 20 4.53 -1.25 18.36
N SER A 21 3.26 -1.32 18.75
CA SER A 21 2.28 -2.25 18.15
C SER A 21 1.12 -1.47 17.53
N ILE A 22 0.89 -1.65 16.24
CA ILE A 22 -0.27 -1.11 15.51
C ILE A 22 -1.25 -2.26 15.27
N THR A 23 -2.52 -2.04 15.58
CA THR A 23 -3.57 -3.09 15.53
C THR A 23 -4.62 -2.84 14.46
N ASN A 24 -4.80 -1.58 14.08
CA ASN A 24 -5.75 -1.17 13.05
C ASN A 24 -5.27 0.14 12.42
N ILE A 25 -5.39 0.20 11.11
CA ILE A 25 -5.14 1.39 10.30
C ILE A 25 -6.35 1.57 9.39
N THR A 26 -6.93 2.77 9.37
CA THR A 26 -8.01 3.13 8.46
C THR A 26 -7.59 4.32 7.62
N VAL A 27 -7.48 4.11 6.31
CA VAL A 27 -7.18 5.15 5.32
C VAL A 27 -8.46 5.50 4.56
N PHE A 28 -8.64 6.77 4.23
CA PHE A 28 -9.85 7.26 3.58
C PHE A 28 -9.60 7.53 2.10
N LEU A 29 -10.49 7.02 1.26
CA LEU A 29 -10.59 7.36 -0.14
C LEU A 29 -11.27 8.72 -0.30
N ASP A 30 -10.83 9.46 -1.30
CA ASP A 30 -11.43 10.71 -1.71
C ASP A 30 -12.92 10.53 -2.05
N ARG A 31 -13.77 11.46 -1.61
CA ARG A 31 -15.22 11.31 -1.71
C ARG A 31 -15.69 11.42 -3.16
N GLU A 32 -15.10 12.32 -3.92
CA GLU A 32 -15.36 12.52 -5.34
C GLU A 32 -14.95 11.28 -6.13
N PHE A 33 -13.82 10.65 -5.79
CA PHE A 33 -13.44 9.34 -6.33
C PHE A 33 -14.48 8.25 -6.06
N VAL A 34 -14.93 8.11 -4.80
CA VAL A 34 -15.94 7.10 -4.41
C VAL A 34 -17.26 7.34 -5.17
N ASN A 35 -17.72 8.58 -5.22
CA ASN A 35 -18.94 8.95 -5.94
C ASN A 35 -18.82 8.65 -7.44
N THR A 36 -17.66 8.91 -8.04
CA THR A 36 -17.43 8.65 -9.47
C THR A 36 -17.51 7.16 -9.77
N GLN A 37 -16.89 6.32 -8.93
CA GLN A 37 -16.90 4.86 -9.10
C GLN A 37 -18.29 4.23 -8.92
N ILE A 38 -19.13 4.80 -8.04
CA ILE A 38 -20.50 4.33 -7.83
C ILE A 38 -21.39 4.69 -9.03
N ASN A 39 -21.32 5.94 -9.49
CA ASN A 39 -22.29 6.50 -10.44
C ASN A 39 -21.92 6.30 -11.92
N TYR A 40 -20.64 6.15 -12.26
CA TYR A 40 -20.19 6.06 -13.66
C TYR A 40 -19.56 4.70 -13.97
N SER A 41 -20.24 3.91 -14.81
CA SER A 41 -19.78 2.58 -15.24
C SER A 41 -18.46 2.62 -16.02
N SER A 42 -18.14 3.72 -16.70
CA SER A 42 -16.91 3.90 -17.47
C SER A 42 -15.63 3.92 -16.63
N HIS A 43 -15.71 4.18 -15.32
CA HIS A 43 -14.56 4.19 -14.42
C HIS A 43 -14.36 2.85 -13.70
N ARG A 44 -15.24 1.88 -13.95
CA ARG A 44 -15.13 0.50 -13.44
C ARG A 44 -14.09 -0.34 -14.17
N ASP A 45 -13.27 0.24 -15.04
CA ASP A 45 -12.14 -0.49 -15.60
C ASP A 45 -10.88 -0.35 -14.73
N ASP A 46 -10.79 0.66 -13.86
CA ASP A 46 -9.64 0.85 -12.98
C ASP A 46 -9.90 0.27 -11.58
N ILE A 47 -8.94 -0.50 -11.07
CA ILE A 47 -8.91 -0.97 -9.69
C ILE A 47 -7.60 -0.56 -9.03
N TYR A 48 -7.69 -0.13 -7.77
CA TYR A 48 -6.52 0.18 -6.96
C TYR A 48 -6.32 -0.90 -5.91
N TYR A 49 -5.06 -1.29 -5.73
CA TYR A 49 -4.60 -2.13 -4.63
C TYR A 49 -3.76 -1.29 -3.69
N PHE A 50 -3.98 -1.45 -2.38
CA PHE A 50 -3.27 -0.71 -1.34
C PHE A 50 -2.59 -1.66 -0.37
N ILE A 51 -1.38 -1.31 0.04
CA ILE A 51 -0.63 -1.96 1.11
C ILE A 51 -0.04 -0.88 2.01
N VAL A 52 0.03 -1.15 3.31
CA VAL A 52 0.70 -0.26 4.26
C VAL A 52 1.98 -0.93 4.77
N LEU A 53 3.07 -0.17 4.76
CA LEU A 53 4.35 -0.55 5.35
C LEU A 53 4.59 0.25 6.62
N LEU A 54 5.10 -0.42 7.66
CA LEU A 54 5.63 0.22 8.86
C LEU A 54 7.14 -0.04 8.90
N ARG A 55 7.94 1.03 8.87
CA ARG A 55 9.40 0.93 8.72
C ARG A 55 10.16 1.64 9.84
N TYR A 56 11.18 0.97 10.37
CA TYR A 56 12.19 1.56 11.24
C TYR A 56 13.57 0.99 10.90
N GLY A 57 14.44 1.81 10.33
CA GLY A 57 15.73 1.34 9.80
C GLY A 57 15.53 0.25 8.74
N CYS A 58 16.05 -0.94 9.02
CA CYS A 58 15.92 -2.12 8.16
C CYS A 58 14.73 -3.03 8.52
N ASP A 59 14.05 -2.80 9.64
CA ASP A 59 12.85 -3.55 10.02
C ASP A 59 11.63 -2.98 9.28
N VAL A 60 10.96 -3.84 8.53
CA VAL A 60 9.80 -3.51 7.71
C VAL A 60 8.70 -4.53 7.96
N GLN A 61 7.59 -4.05 8.52
CA GLN A 61 6.35 -4.81 8.67
C GLN A 61 5.37 -4.36 7.59
N HIS A 62 4.48 -5.25 7.15
CA HIS A 62 3.53 -4.94 6.09
C HIS A 62 2.14 -5.54 6.34
N THR A 63 1.11 -4.91 5.79
CA THR A 63 -0.25 -5.44 5.78
C THR A 63 -0.47 -6.42 4.63
N SER A 64 -1.62 -7.08 4.62
CA SER A 64 -2.17 -7.65 3.39
C SER A 64 -2.70 -6.54 2.46
N LEU A 65 -2.94 -6.88 1.20
CA LEU A 65 -3.52 -5.95 0.22
C LEU A 65 -5.01 -5.70 0.49
N VAL A 66 -5.43 -4.45 0.30
CA VAL A 66 -6.85 -4.04 0.31
C VAL A 66 -7.17 -3.36 -1.01
N THR A 67 -8.35 -3.61 -1.56
CA THR A 67 -8.77 -3.04 -2.85
C THR A 67 -9.62 -1.78 -2.69
N SER A 68 -9.63 -0.92 -3.72
CA SER A 68 -10.59 0.19 -3.80
C SER A 68 -12.04 -0.28 -3.73
N ASP A 69 -12.36 -1.49 -4.23
CA ASP A 69 -13.72 -2.03 -4.20
C ASP A 69 -14.20 -2.32 -2.78
N GLU A 70 -13.31 -2.83 -1.93
CA GLU A 70 -13.59 -2.98 -0.50
C GLU A 70 -13.83 -1.62 0.16
N GLY A 71 -12.99 -0.63 -0.17
CA GLY A 71 -13.15 0.74 0.32
C GLY A 71 -14.48 1.37 -0.09
N ILE A 72 -14.85 1.27 -1.36
CA ILE A 72 -16.11 1.80 -1.90
C ILE A 72 -17.32 1.15 -1.21
N ARG A 73 -17.33 -0.18 -1.03
CA ARG A 73 -18.40 -0.88 -0.29
C ARG A 73 -18.53 -0.39 1.15
N LYS A 74 -17.43 0.05 1.76
CA LYS A 74 -17.38 0.61 3.11
C LYS A 74 -17.42 2.14 3.13
N LYS A 75 -18.03 2.79 2.13
CA LYS A 75 -18.20 4.26 2.06
C LYS A 75 -16.86 5.03 2.08
N GLY A 76 -15.84 4.50 1.41
CA GLY A 76 -14.52 5.11 1.27
C GLY A 76 -13.48 4.64 2.29
N LEU A 77 -13.79 3.69 3.18
CA LEU A 77 -12.89 3.26 4.25
C LEU A 77 -12.04 2.05 3.83
N LEU A 78 -10.73 2.26 3.69
CA LEU A 78 -9.74 1.19 3.54
C LEU A 78 -9.28 0.75 4.93
N GLU A 79 -9.75 -0.40 5.39
CA GLU A 79 -9.43 -0.92 6.72
C GLU A 79 -8.35 -2.01 6.65
N PHE A 80 -7.22 -1.77 7.31
CA PHE A 80 -6.14 -2.72 7.48
C PHE A 80 -6.14 -3.23 8.93
N ASN A 81 -6.83 -4.34 9.15
CA ASN A 81 -6.89 -5.03 10.44
C ASN A 81 -5.72 -6.00 10.56
N TYR A 82 -4.52 -5.47 10.80
CA TYR A 82 -3.29 -6.25 10.89
C TYR A 82 -2.47 -5.83 12.10
N TYR A 83 -1.81 -6.80 12.74
CA TYR A 83 -0.92 -6.56 13.87
C TYR A 83 0.49 -6.32 13.35
N LEU A 84 0.92 -5.06 13.33
CA LEU A 84 2.30 -4.67 12.99
C LEU A 84 3.05 -4.35 14.27
N THR A 85 4.24 -4.94 14.45
CA THR A 85 5.02 -4.75 15.67
C THR A 85 6.47 -4.45 15.33
N LEU A 86 6.99 -3.33 15.86
CA LEU A 86 8.41 -3.01 15.87
C LEU A 86 8.90 -3.10 17.32
N LYS A 87 9.98 -3.86 17.53
CA LYS A 87 10.57 -4.10 18.86
C LYS A 87 11.88 -3.34 19.01
N ASP A 88 12.38 -3.33 20.23
CA ASP A 88 13.69 -2.77 20.57
C ASP A 88 13.87 -1.32 20.09
N LEU A 89 12.79 -0.52 20.17
CA LEU A 89 12.81 0.88 19.74
C LEU A 89 13.40 1.77 20.82
N PRO A 90 14.41 2.61 20.53
CA PRO A 90 14.92 3.58 21.48
C PRO A 90 13.89 4.70 21.73
N PRO A 91 14.00 5.49 22.81
CA PRO A 91 13.02 6.54 23.15
C PRO A 91 12.84 7.63 22.09
N ASP A 92 13.85 7.87 21.26
CA ASP A 92 13.88 8.84 20.17
C ASP A 92 13.55 8.24 18.80
N PHE A 93 12.93 7.05 18.77
CA PHE A 93 12.57 6.40 17.52
C PHE A 93 11.70 7.30 16.63
N VAL A 94 11.97 7.21 15.33
CA VAL A 94 11.14 7.82 14.28
C VAL A 94 10.91 6.74 13.23
N CYS A 95 9.68 6.25 13.15
CA CYS A 95 9.28 5.25 12.17
C CYS A 95 8.36 5.86 11.11
N ALA A 96 8.32 5.23 9.93
CA ALA A 96 7.49 5.65 8.82
C ALA A 96 6.35 4.66 8.62
N LEU A 97 5.13 5.16 8.59
CA LEU A 97 3.95 4.46 8.08
C LEU A 97 3.70 4.94 6.65
N GLU A 98 3.82 4.05 5.69
CA GLU A 98 3.79 4.38 4.26
C GLU A 98 2.64 3.63 3.59
N VAL A 99 1.75 4.37 2.93
CA VAL A 99 0.65 3.81 2.15
C VAL A 99 1.10 3.74 0.70
N TYR A 100 1.14 2.54 0.15
CA TYR A 100 1.45 2.30 -1.25
C TYR A 100 0.18 1.95 -2.01
N GLY A 101 0.06 2.49 -3.22
CA GLY A 101 -1.06 2.27 -4.13
C GLY A 101 -0.57 1.75 -5.47
N LEU A 102 -1.29 0.77 -6.02
CA LEU A 102 -1.09 0.23 -7.35
C LEU A 102 -2.39 0.36 -8.13
N ARG A 103 -2.38 1.13 -9.23
CA ARG A 103 -3.50 1.22 -10.17
C ARG A 103 -3.32 0.20 -11.29
N THR A 104 -4.36 -0.59 -11.55
CA THR A 104 -4.38 -1.54 -12.66
C THR A 104 -5.72 -1.50 -13.39
N LYS A 105 -5.74 -2.05 -14.60
CA LYS A 105 -6.99 -2.32 -15.32
C LYS A 105 -7.58 -3.65 -14.85
N ARG A 106 -8.87 -3.68 -14.58
CA ARG A 106 -9.62 -4.92 -14.37
C ARG A 106 -9.47 -5.78 -15.63
N GLU A 107 -9.15 -7.05 -15.44
CA GLU A 107 -9.06 -7.98 -16.55
C GLU A 107 -10.46 -8.25 -17.09
N HIS A 108 -10.75 -7.78 -18.31
CA HIS A 108 -12.01 -8.05 -18.97
C HIS A 108 -11.87 -9.32 -19.82
N ILE A 109 -12.09 -10.48 -19.19
CA ILE A 109 -12.15 -11.75 -19.94
C ILE A 109 -13.47 -11.76 -20.69
N SER A 110 -13.41 -11.65 -22.03
CA SER A 110 -14.63 -11.73 -22.85
C SER A 110 -15.29 -13.10 -22.69
N HIS A 111 -16.63 -13.13 -22.80
CA HIS A 111 -17.41 -14.37 -22.67
C HIS A 111 -16.91 -15.47 -23.63
N GLU A 112 -16.42 -15.12 -24.81
CA GLU A 112 -15.85 -16.05 -25.79
C GLU A 112 -14.59 -16.78 -25.28
N VAL A 113 -13.74 -16.10 -24.51
CA VAL A 113 -12.52 -16.70 -23.95
C VAL A 113 -12.86 -17.62 -22.76
N LYS A 114 -13.85 -17.23 -21.94
CA LYS A 114 -14.34 -18.05 -20.81
C LYS A 114 -14.91 -19.40 -21.29
N TYR A 115 -15.67 -19.43 -22.39
CA TYR A 115 -16.24 -20.67 -22.93
C TYR A 115 -15.22 -21.60 -23.60
N ARG A 116 -14.08 -21.07 -24.08
CA ARG A 116 -13.00 -21.90 -24.65
C ARG A 116 -12.16 -22.63 -23.60
N LEU A 117 -12.23 -22.21 -22.34
CA LEU A 117 -11.49 -22.81 -21.22
C LEU A 117 -12.24 -23.99 -20.58
N GLY A 118 -13.57 -24.08 -20.76
CA GLY A 118 -14.41 -25.15 -20.18
C GLY A 118 -14.82 -26.27 -21.14
N GLY A 119 -14.45 -26.19 -22.43
CA GLY A 119 -14.86 -27.17 -23.44
C GLY A 119 -13.76 -28.17 -23.77
N THR A 120 -13.88 -29.40 -23.29
CA THR A 120 -13.10 -30.53 -23.77
C THR A 120 -13.37 -30.80 -25.27
N LEU A 121 -12.29 -31.02 -26.01
CA LEU A 121 -12.20 -31.69 -27.32
C LEU A 121 -13.01 -31.10 -28.50
N SER A 122 -12.37 -30.27 -29.33
CA SER A 122 -12.46 -30.46 -30.80
C SER A 122 -11.29 -29.83 -31.57
N LYS A 123 -10.73 -30.67 -32.47
CA LYS A 123 -9.92 -30.43 -33.67
C LYS A 123 -9.04 -29.17 -33.79
N LYS A 124 -7.73 -29.47 -33.85
CA LYS A 124 -6.65 -28.80 -34.61
C LYS A 124 -7.15 -27.85 -35.72
N GLN A 125 -7.04 -26.55 -35.49
CA GLN A 125 -6.97 -25.54 -36.53
C GLN A 125 -5.66 -24.77 -36.33
N ARG A 126 -4.71 -24.95 -37.28
CA ARG A 126 -3.48 -24.16 -37.36
C ARG A 126 -3.86 -22.72 -37.69
N THR A 127 -3.96 -21.85 -36.69
CA THR A 127 -3.91 -20.41 -36.90
C THR A 127 -2.47 -19.96 -36.87
N LYS A 128 -2.07 -19.23 -37.92
CA LYS A 128 -0.73 -18.68 -38.09
C LYS A 128 -0.45 -17.70 -36.95
N PHE A 129 0.59 -17.96 -36.17
CA PHE A 129 1.18 -16.97 -35.27
C PHE A 129 1.84 -15.88 -36.13
N SER A 130 1.16 -14.75 -36.25
CA SER A 130 1.75 -13.46 -36.61
C SER A 130 0.94 -12.42 -35.84
N THR A 131 1.41 -11.94 -34.70
CA THR A 131 2.27 -10.76 -34.67
C THR A 131 3.00 -10.75 -33.32
N LEU A 132 4.30 -11.03 -33.33
CA LEU A 132 5.19 -10.59 -32.26
C LEU A 132 5.22 -9.06 -32.33
N LYS A 133 4.47 -8.39 -31.46
CA LYS A 133 4.64 -6.95 -31.26
C LYS A 133 5.87 -6.74 -30.38
N THR A 134 7.01 -6.65 -31.07
CA THR A 134 8.03 -5.60 -30.94
C THR A 134 8.31 -5.07 -29.53
N SER A 135 9.57 -5.22 -29.14
CA SER A 135 10.27 -4.50 -28.08
C SER A 135 9.75 -3.08 -27.85
N LEU A 136 9.27 -2.81 -26.63
CA LEU A 136 9.00 -1.47 -26.13
C LEU A 136 10.32 -0.86 -25.63
N GLY A 137 11.21 -0.57 -26.57
CA GLY A 137 12.54 0.02 -26.35
C GLY A 137 12.64 1.46 -26.84
N GLY A 138 11.61 2.28 -26.58
CA GLY A 138 11.64 3.73 -26.79
C GLY A 138 11.59 4.47 -25.46
N PRO A 139 11.94 5.76 -25.38
CA PRO A 139 11.91 6.56 -24.14
C PRO A 139 10.49 6.76 -23.55
N SER A 140 9.44 6.22 -24.19
CA SER A 140 8.07 6.05 -23.65
C SER A 140 7.77 4.61 -23.23
N ALA A 141 8.79 3.80 -22.95
CA ALA A 141 8.65 2.44 -22.46
C ALA A 141 7.82 2.43 -21.17
N ILE A 142 6.66 1.78 -21.25
CA ILE A 142 5.95 1.06 -20.18
C ILE A 142 6.19 1.65 -18.78
N VAL A 143 5.28 2.50 -18.30
CA VAL A 143 5.11 2.59 -16.84
C VAL A 143 4.56 1.23 -16.42
N GLU A 144 5.44 0.35 -15.96
CA GLU A 144 5.02 -0.93 -15.40
C GLU A 144 4.03 -0.63 -14.25
N PRO A 145 2.93 -1.39 -14.13
CA PRO A 145 2.05 -1.29 -12.99
C PRO A 145 2.87 -1.61 -11.73
N ALA A 146 3.33 -0.57 -11.04
CA ALA A 146 4.16 -0.66 -9.85
C ALA A 146 3.46 0.02 -8.67
N PHE A 147 3.74 -0.47 -7.47
CA PHE A 147 3.31 0.22 -6.26
C PHE A 147 4.03 1.56 -6.15
N GLN A 148 3.25 2.62 -5.98
CA GLN A 148 3.73 3.97 -5.75
C GLN A 148 3.42 4.38 -4.33
N LEU A 149 4.31 5.15 -3.70
CA LEU A 149 4.02 5.78 -2.42
C LEU A 149 2.93 6.83 -2.65
N VAL A 150 1.77 6.66 -2.01
CA VAL A 150 0.60 7.55 -2.17
C VAL A 150 0.22 8.27 -0.89
N GLY A 151 0.96 8.04 0.20
CA GLY A 151 0.84 8.79 1.44
C GLY A 151 1.81 8.29 2.49
N ARG A 152 2.26 9.19 3.37
CA ARG A 152 3.24 8.88 4.41
C ARG A 152 2.87 9.52 5.75
N LEU A 153 3.10 8.84 6.85
CA LEU A 153 2.98 9.36 8.20
C LEU A 153 4.23 9.02 9.00
N THR A 154 4.80 10.02 9.66
CA THR A 154 5.88 9.80 10.62
C THR A 154 5.27 9.52 11.99
N ILE A 155 5.74 8.45 12.64
CA ILE A 155 5.31 8.04 13.99
C ILE A 155 6.53 8.04 14.91
N ASP A 156 6.40 8.76 16.01
CA ASP A 156 7.38 8.87 17.10
C ASP A 156 6.72 8.56 18.45
N ILE A 157 7.41 8.76 19.56
CA ILE A 157 6.86 8.56 20.91
C ILE A 157 5.64 9.45 21.20
N ASN A 158 5.61 10.68 20.69
CA ASN A 158 4.58 11.69 20.97
C ASN A 158 3.31 11.53 20.11
N THR A 159 3.37 10.73 19.05
CA THR A 159 2.26 10.54 18.12
C THR A 159 1.05 9.94 18.84
N GLN A 160 -0.11 10.59 18.71
CA GLN A 160 -1.31 10.20 19.45
C GLN A 160 -2.17 9.17 18.71
N ASN A 161 -2.95 8.40 19.49
CA ASN A 161 -3.93 7.42 19.02
C ASN A 161 -5.22 8.08 18.51
N ARG A 162 -5.15 8.83 17.40
CA ARG A 162 -6.31 9.52 16.83
C ARG A 162 -6.21 9.69 15.31
N LYS A 163 -7.11 10.49 14.76
CA LYS A 163 -7.06 10.96 13.37
C LYS A 163 -5.80 11.78 13.14
N LEU A 164 -5.04 11.40 12.13
CA LEU A 164 -3.78 12.00 11.68
C LEU A 164 -3.87 12.30 10.18
N THR A 165 -2.93 13.09 9.68
CA THR A 165 -2.86 13.50 8.28
C THR A 165 -1.63 12.89 7.62
N LEU A 166 -1.84 12.29 6.45
CA LEU A 166 -0.77 11.80 5.59
C LEU A 166 -0.08 12.98 4.89
N GLN A 167 1.23 12.87 4.74
CA GLN A 167 2.08 13.69 3.89
C GLN A 167 2.16 13.06 2.49
N ASP A 168 2.54 13.85 1.49
CA ASP A 168 2.76 13.39 0.11
C ASP A 168 1.57 12.60 -0.48
N VAL A 169 0.37 13.08 -0.19
CA VAL A 169 -0.88 12.39 -0.54
C VAL A 169 -1.09 12.42 -2.04
N MET A 170 -1.35 11.25 -2.62
CA MET A 170 -1.72 11.08 -4.01
C MET A 170 -3.11 10.45 -4.14
N ALA A 171 -3.75 10.68 -5.28
CA ALA A 171 -5.02 10.06 -5.61
C ALA A 171 -4.91 8.52 -5.57
N PRO A 172 -5.93 7.82 -5.07
CA PRO A 172 -7.27 8.30 -4.75
C PRO A 172 -7.50 8.54 -3.25
N LEU A 173 -6.46 8.84 -2.47
CA LEU A 173 -6.60 9.05 -1.02
C LEU A 173 -7.09 10.47 -0.70
N GLU A 174 -7.91 10.60 0.35
CA GLU A 174 -8.34 11.89 0.92
C GLU A 174 -7.20 12.56 1.71
N GLY A 175 -6.30 11.75 2.29
CA GLY A 175 -5.18 12.20 3.12
C GLY A 175 -5.39 12.07 4.62
N THR A 176 -6.60 11.70 5.07
CA THR A 176 -6.86 11.31 6.45
C THR A 176 -6.40 9.87 6.71
N VAL A 177 -5.80 9.60 7.88
CA VAL A 177 -5.59 8.25 8.42
C VAL A 177 -5.96 8.18 9.91
N VAL A 178 -6.54 7.06 10.34
CA VAL A 178 -6.76 6.74 11.77
C VAL A 178 -5.93 5.51 12.11
N VAL A 179 -5.13 5.61 13.16
CA VAL A 179 -4.20 4.54 13.58
C VAL A 179 -4.44 4.21 15.04
N LYS A 180 -4.65 2.92 15.34
CA LYS A 180 -4.74 2.39 16.70
C LYS A 180 -3.45 1.70 17.08
N MET A 181 -2.66 2.33 17.95
CA MET A 181 -1.35 1.86 18.35
C MET A 181 -1.16 1.80 19.89
N LYS A 182 -0.22 0.98 20.31
CA LYS A 182 0.26 0.85 21.69
C LYS A 182 1.79 1.01 21.67
N LYS A 183 2.32 1.76 22.63
CA LYS A 183 3.74 2.06 22.81
C LYS A 183 4.15 1.71 24.23
#